data_AF-A0A1C4RKY8-F1
#
_entry.id   AF-A0A1C4RKY8-F1
#
_cell.length_a   1.000
_cell.length_b   1.000
_cell.length_c   1.000
_cell.angle_alpha   90.00
_cell.angle_beta   90.00
_cell.angle_gamma   90.00
#
_symmetry.space_group_name_H-M   'P 1'
#
loop_
_entity.id
_entity.type
_entity.pdbx_description
1 polymer ?
#
loop_
_entity_poly.entity_id
_entity_poly.type
_entity_poly.pdbx_seq_one_letter_code
_entity_poly.pdbx_strand_id
1 'polypeptide(L)'
;AALPWHAEDGPAARVLYGAAVLAYLGVLFTTFLASQRKAKSHWQLNRSAAEFIKSNCWRYAVHGAPFDSASEHPEALFANRLEDGLQELRKVGWADPREELPDSGGLITDSMRALRNKAYTVRKETYVRDRLIEQRRWYRRRQQASRRGALMWSGAIVALTLPALALSVLQTFGVGRSFGLTGALSAAAAACLAWNEMRRHHPLISAHSLVEQDLESMQAAMETTLTERHWPAAVFETERIVSPEHTDWLVRHRV
;
A
#
# COMPACT_ATOMS: atom_id res chain seq x y z
N ALA A 1 58.83 18.36 -8.61
CA ALA A 1 58.49 17.22 -9.49
C ALA A 1 57.00 17.23 -9.72
N ALA A 2 56.56 17.65 -10.89
CA ALA A 2 55.15 17.63 -11.28
C ALA A 2 54.73 16.17 -11.54
N LEU A 3 53.61 15.75 -10.97
CA LEU A 3 53.05 14.41 -11.17
C LEU A 3 52.69 14.23 -12.67
N PRO A 4 53.31 13.30 -13.41
CA PRO A 4 53.05 13.14 -14.84
C PRO A 4 51.91 12.15 -15.02
N TRP A 5 50.67 12.63 -14.83
CA TRP A 5 49.47 11.87 -15.19
C TRP A 5 48.47 12.80 -15.88
N HIS A 6 48.89 13.44 -16.97
CA HIS A 6 47.92 13.90 -17.97
C HIS A 6 47.54 12.68 -18.81
N ALA A 7 46.64 11.85 -18.27
CA ALA A 7 45.86 10.98 -19.11
C ALA A 7 44.95 11.92 -19.93
N GLU A 8 45.24 12.11 -21.21
CA GLU A 8 44.27 12.73 -22.10
C GLU A 8 43.08 11.79 -22.18
N ASP A 9 42.05 12.08 -21.38
CA ASP A 9 40.81 11.36 -21.39
C ASP A 9 40.22 11.40 -22.81
N GLY A 10 40.22 10.23 -23.46
CA GLY A 10 39.71 10.08 -24.81
C GLY A 10 38.24 10.53 -24.92
N PRO A 11 37.74 10.79 -26.14
CA PRO A 11 36.37 11.29 -26.35
C PRO A 11 35.31 10.42 -25.67
N ALA A 12 35.54 9.10 -25.56
CA ALA A 12 34.65 8.17 -24.85
C ALA A 12 34.55 8.45 -23.33
N ALA A 13 35.65 8.84 -22.67
CA ALA A 13 35.64 9.18 -21.25
C ALA A 13 34.85 10.47 -21.00
N ARG A 14 34.99 11.48 -21.87
CA ARG A 14 34.22 12.72 -21.80
C ARG A 14 32.71 12.48 -21.95
N VAL A 15 32.31 11.58 -22.84
CA VAL A 15 30.90 11.16 -23.00
C VAL A 15 30.38 10.49 -21.72
N LEU A 16 31.16 9.59 -21.12
CA LEU A 16 30.80 8.94 -19.85
C LEU A 16 30.64 9.96 -18.71
N TYR A 17 31.56 10.91 -18.58
CA TYR A 17 31.44 11.99 -17.59
C TYR A 17 30.23 12.88 -17.83
N GLY A 18 29.95 13.24 -19.09
CA GLY A 18 28.75 13.98 -19.46
C GLY A 18 27.47 13.24 -19.08
N ALA A 19 27.41 11.93 -19.38
CA ALA A 19 26.28 11.08 -18.99
C ALA A 19 26.12 10.98 -17.46
N ALA A 20 27.23 10.87 -16.72
CA ALA A 20 27.20 10.85 -15.25
C ALA A 20 26.67 12.17 -14.68
N VAL A 21 27.12 13.33 -15.20
CA VAL A 21 26.62 14.65 -14.78
C VAL A 21 25.11 14.76 -15.00
N LEU A 22 24.61 14.36 -16.19
CA LEU A 22 23.18 14.37 -16.48
C LEU A 22 22.39 13.44 -15.55
N ALA A 23 22.94 12.25 -15.23
CA ALA A 23 22.32 11.34 -14.28
C ALA A 23 22.21 11.95 -12.88
N TYR A 24 23.28 12.58 -12.37
CA TYR A 24 23.27 13.25 -11.06
C TYR A 24 22.31 14.44 -11.03
N LEU A 25 22.28 15.28 -12.07
CA LEU A 25 21.32 16.36 -12.20
C LEU A 25 19.88 15.82 -12.24
N GLY A 26 19.64 14.72 -12.95
CA GLY A 26 18.36 14.04 -12.98
C GLY A 26 17.92 13.57 -11.59
N VAL A 27 18.82 12.95 -10.82
CA VAL A 27 18.53 12.51 -9.44
C VAL A 27 18.23 13.71 -8.54
N LEU A 28 19.02 14.77 -8.63
CA LEU A 28 18.82 15.98 -7.82
C LEU A 28 17.46 16.63 -8.14
N PHE A 29 17.16 16.81 -9.43
CA PHE A 29 15.92 17.42 -9.89
C PHE A 29 14.69 16.59 -9.52
N THR A 30 14.74 15.27 -9.73
CA THR A 30 13.63 14.38 -9.38
C THR A 30 13.40 14.32 -7.87
N THR A 31 14.47 14.29 -7.06
CA THR A 31 14.38 14.32 -5.59
C THR A 31 13.81 15.64 -5.10
N PHE A 32 14.22 16.76 -5.69
CA PHE A 32 13.69 18.09 -5.38
C PHE A 32 12.20 18.20 -5.74
N LEU A 33 11.79 17.75 -6.93
CA LEU A 33 10.37 17.74 -7.30
C LEU A 33 9.54 16.81 -6.40
N ALA A 34 10.09 15.65 -6.03
CA ALA A 34 9.41 14.69 -5.17
C ALA A 34 9.23 15.22 -3.74
N SER A 35 10.20 15.95 -3.20
CA SER A 35 10.11 16.54 -1.85
C SER A 35 9.03 17.62 -1.77
N GLN A 36 8.82 18.37 -2.85
CA GLN A 36 7.79 19.41 -2.90
C GLN A 36 6.37 18.87 -3.03
N ARG A 37 6.18 17.75 -3.74
CA ARG A 37 4.84 17.32 -4.18
C ARG A 37 3.95 16.68 -3.10
N LYS A 38 4.42 16.47 -1.86
CA LYS A 38 3.69 15.79 -0.75
C LYS A 38 2.83 14.59 -1.19
N ALA A 39 3.18 13.93 -2.30
CA ALA A 39 2.26 13.07 -3.03
C ALA A 39 1.88 11.83 -2.23
N LYS A 40 2.82 11.31 -1.44
CA LYS A 40 2.60 10.21 -0.51
C LYS A 40 1.55 10.56 0.55
N SER A 41 1.59 11.76 1.10
CA SER A 41 0.64 12.20 2.13
C SER A 41 -0.76 12.36 1.54
N HIS A 42 -0.89 13.05 0.40
CA HIS A 42 -2.18 13.21 -0.28
C HIS A 42 -2.76 11.86 -0.74
N TRP A 43 -1.93 10.96 -1.25
CA TRP A 43 -2.37 9.61 -1.60
C TRP A 43 -2.91 8.85 -0.38
N GLN A 44 -2.23 8.93 0.77
CA GLN A 44 -2.70 8.29 2.00
C GLN A 44 -4.02 8.88 2.50
N LEU A 45 -4.15 10.21 2.52
CA LEU A 45 -5.39 10.86 2.96
C LEU A 45 -6.58 10.49 2.05
N ASN A 46 -6.39 10.50 0.74
CA ASN A 46 -7.42 10.07 -0.21
C ASN A 46 -7.77 8.58 -0.05
N ARG A 47 -6.78 7.73 0.20
CA ARG A 47 -7.01 6.31 0.50
C ARG A 47 -7.82 6.13 1.78
N SER A 48 -7.48 6.85 2.84
CA SER A 48 -8.21 6.82 4.10
C SER A 48 -9.64 7.31 3.94
N ALA A 49 -9.85 8.43 3.24
CA ALA A 49 -11.19 8.94 2.92
C ALA A 49 -12.02 7.91 2.15
N ALA A 50 -11.45 7.33 1.08
CA ALA A 50 -12.15 6.34 0.26
C ALA A 50 -12.53 5.08 1.05
N GLU A 51 -11.64 4.53 1.88
CA GLU A 51 -11.96 3.35 2.69
C GLU A 51 -12.92 3.68 3.84
N PHE A 52 -12.83 4.87 4.44
CA PHE A 52 -13.79 5.34 5.44
C PHE A 52 -15.20 5.46 4.84
N ILE A 53 -15.34 6.07 3.66
CA ILE A 53 -16.63 6.19 2.95
C ILE A 53 -17.18 4.79 2.65
N LYS A 54 -16.39 3.91 2.01
CA LYS A 54 -16.82 2.55 1.68
C LYS A 54 -17.26 1.76 2.90
N SER A 55 -16.51 1.85 3.99
CA SER A 55 -16.82 1.16 5.24
C SER A 55 -18.18 1.59 5.79
N ASN A 56 -18.44 2.90 5.83
CA ASN A 56 -19.75 3.42 6.27
C ASN A 56 -20.87 3.00 5.31
N CYS A 57 -20.63 3.02 3.99
CA CYS A 57 -21.65 2.60 3.02
C CYS A 57 -22.06 1.14 3.22
N TRP A 58 -21.09 0.24 3.41
CA TRP A 58 -21.38 -1.17 3.70
C TRP A 58 -22.13 -1.34 5.01
N ARG A 59 -21.65 -0.71 6.10
CA ARG A 59 -22.30 -0.77 7.42
C ARG A 59 -23.73 -0.26 7.35
N TYR A 60 -23.98 0.85 6.67
CA TYR A 60 -25.35 1.35 6.46
C TYR A 60 -26.20 0.35 5.68
N ALA A 61 -25.70 -0.15 4.55
CA ALA A 61 -26.49 -1.00 3.66
C ALA A 61 -26.86 -2.35 4.28
N VAL A 62 -26.08 -2.85 5.25
CA VAL A 62 -26.29 -4.20 5.81
C VAL A 62 -26.77 -4.20 7.26
N HIS A 63 -27.05 -3.06 7.87
CA HIS A 63 -27.36 -2.92 9.31
C HIS A 63 -26.15 -3.24 10.22
N GLY A 64 -24.95 -2.87 9.79
CA GLY A 64 -23.75 -2.83 10.62
C GLY A 64 -23.80 -1.69 11.63
N ALA A 65 -23.22 -1.85 12.81
CA ALA A 65 -23.21 -0.79 13.82
C ALA A 65 -22.47 0.46 13.29
N PRO A 66 -22.91 1.69 13.57
CA PRO A 66 -24.05 2.05 14.42
C PRO A 66 -25.40 2.12 13.69
N PHE A 67 -25.51 1.64 12.45
CA PHE A 67 -26.72 1.76 11.60
C PHE A 67 -27.64 0.53 11.71
N ASP A 68 -27.73 -0.04 12.91
CA ASP A 68 -28.51 -1.26 13.14
C ASP A 68 -30.02 -1.04 12.95
N SER A 69 -30.79 -2.11 13.13
CA SER A 69 -32.25 -2.06 12.99
C SER A 69 -32.95 -1.22 14.08
N ALA A 70 -32.26 -0.87 15.17
CA ALA A 70 -32.82 -0.08 16.27
C ALA A 70 -32.64 1.44 16.04
N SER A 71 -31.89 1.83 15.02
CA SER A 71 -31.65 3.22 14.66
C SER A 71 -32.89 3.85 14.03
N GLU A 72 -33.47 4.89 14.65
CA GLU A 72 -34.69 5.56 14.15
C GLU A 72 -34.46 6.33 12.84
N HIS A 73 -33.32 7.02 12.72
CA HIS A 73 -32.98 7.84 11.55
C HIS A 73 -31.61 7.45 10.97
N PRO A 74 -31.48 6.25 10.36
CA PRO A 74 -30.20 5.71 9.92
C PRO A 74 -29.56 6.54 8.79
N GLU A 75 -30.37 7.22 7.97
CA GLU A 75 -29.88 8.07 6.89
C GLU A 75 -29.23 9.35 7.43
N ALA A 76 -29.88 10.01 8.41
CA ALA A 76 -29.33 11.19 9.07
C ALA A 76 -28.06 10.83 9.87
N LEU A 77 -28.08 9.69 10.58
CA LEU A 77 -26.90 9.18 11.28
C LEU A 77 -25.75 8.89 10.32
N PHE A 78 -26.03 8.32 9.15
CA PHE A 78 -25.02 8.09 8.11
C PHE A 78 -24.43 9.38 7.58
N ALA A 79 -25.27 10.35 7.22
CA ALA A 79 -24.84 11.65 6.70
C ALA A 79 -23.95 12.39 7.72
N ASN A 80 -24.39 12.48 8.97
CA ASN A 80 -23.64 13.15 10.04
C ASN A 80 -22.30 12.46 10.27
N ARG A 81 -22.29 11.12 10.40
CA ARG A 81 -21.05 10.38 10.67
C ARG A 81 -20.05 10.47 9.52
N LEU A 82 -20.54 10.49 8.28
CA LEU A 82 -19.70 10.66 7.11
C LEU A 82 -19.07 12.05 7.11
N GLU A 83 -19.87 13.08 7.33
CA GLU A 83 -19.41 14.46 7.35
C GLU A 83 -18.42 14.71 8.50
N ASP A 84 -18.72 14.26 9.72
CA ASP A 84 -17.82 14.37 10.87
C ASP A 84 -16.46 13.72 10.59
N GLY A 85 -16.45 12.50 10.04
CA GLY A 85 -15.21 11.80 9.74
C GLY A 85 -14.41 12.43 8.61
N LEU A 86 -15.08 12.93 7.58
CA LEU A 86 -14.41 13.66 6.49
C LEU A 86 -13.89 15.03 6.97
N GLN A 87 -14.57 15.70 7.89
CA GLN A 87 -14.08 16.93 8.52
C GLN A 87 -12.78 16.71 9.31
N GLU A 88 -12.64 15.59 10.03
CA GLU A 88 -11.38 15.24 10.68
C GLU A 88 -10.23 15.06 9.67
N LEU A 89 -10.50 14.47 8.50
CA LEU A 89 -9.51 14.38 7.43
C LEU A 89 -9.17 15.74 6.82
N ARG A 90 -10.14 16.65 6.68
CA ARG A 90 -9.91 18.02 6.20
C ARG A 90 -8.97 18.79 7.12
N LYS A 91 -9.10 18.62 8.45
CA LYS A 91 -8.20 19.26 9.44
C LYS A 91 -6.72 18.90 9.25
N VAL A 92 -6.43 17.73 8.69
CA VAL A 92 -5.06 17.25 8.44
C VAL A 92 -4.61 17.44 6.97
N GLY A 93 -5.35 18.22 6.19
CA GLY A 93 -4.97 18.63 4.83
C GLY A 93 -5.50 17.72 3.72
N TRP A 94 -6.57 16.94 3.97
CA TRP A 94 -7.32 16.29 2.90
C TRP A 94 -8.17 17.33 2.15
N ALA A 95 -8.04 17.37 0.83
CA ALA A 95 -8.85 18.22 -0.04
C ALA A 95 -10.07 17.41 -0.50
N ASP A 96 -11.27 17.95 -0.24
CA ASP A 96 -12.52 17.29 -0.58
C ASP A 96 -12.85 17.49 -2.07
N PRO A 97 -12.89 16.43 -2.89
CA PRO A 97 -13.19 16.55 -4.32
C PRO A 97 -14.57 17.17 -4.60
N ARG A 98 -15.50 17.11 -3.63
CA ARG A 98 -16.85 17.67 -3.77
C ARG A 98 -16.84 19.20 -3.89
N GLU A 99 -15.79 19.88 -3.45
CA GLU A 99 -15.68 21.34 -3.56
C GLU A 99 -15.45 21.81 -5.00
N GLU A 100 -14.90 20.94 -5.86
CA GLU A 100 -14.56 21.24 -7.25
C GLU A 100 -15.52 20.61 -8.27
N LEU A 101 -16.33 19.63 -7.82
CA LEU A 101 -17.25 18.88 -8.66
C LEU A 101 -18.68 19.42 -8.50
N PRO A 102 -19.48 19.45 -9.58
CA PRO A 102 -20.91 19.75 -9.47
C PRO A 102 -21.59 18.72 -8.58
N ASP A 103 -22.65 19.15 -7.89
CA ASP A 103 -23.42 18.30 -6.97
C ASP A 103 -23.85 17.00 -7.67
N SER A 104 -23.29 15.88 -7.21
CA SER A 104 -23.46 14.55 -7.79
C SER A 104 -24.68 13.80 -7.25
N GLY A 105 -25.53 14.46 -6.46
CA GLY A 105 -26.73 13.89 -5.86
C GLY A 105 -26.52 13.38 -4.43
N GLY A 106 -27.47 12.58 -3.93
CA GLY A 106 -27.48 12.12 -2.53
C GLY A 106 -26.34 11.15 -2.17
N LEU A 107 -25.83 11.26 -0.95
CA LEU A 107 -24.74 10.41 -0.41
C LEU A 107 -25.11 8.92 -0.34
N ILE A 108 -26.42 8.62 -0.20
CA ILE A 108 -26.95 7.27 -0.12
C ILE A 108 -27.54 6.91 -1.48
N THR A 109 -27.00 5.86 -2.10
CA THR A 109 -27.46 5.36 -3.39
C THR A 109 -28.71 4.49 -3.27
N ASP A 110 -29.45 4.33 -4.37
CA ASP A 110 -30.61 3.45 -4.40
C ASP A 110 -30.25 1.98 -4.21
N SER A 111 -29.07 1.56 -4.64
CA SER A 111 -28.56 0.21 -4.36
C SER A 111 -28.31 -0.04 -2.88
N MET A 112 -27.82 0.96 -2.13
CA MET A 112 -27.65 0.88 -0.68
C MET A 112 -29.00 0.76 0.03
N ARG A 113 -29.98 1.60 -0.35
CA ARG A 113 -31.36 1.51 0.17
C ARG A 113 -32.01 0.18 -0.16
N ALA A 114 -31.87 -0.29 -1.40
CA ALA A 114 -32.43 -1.54 -1.86
C ALA A 114 -31.87 -2.74 -1.06
N LEU A 115 -30.55 -2.78 -0.81
CA LEU A 115 -29.93 -3.82 0.00
C LEU A 115 -30.37 -3.73 1.47
N ARG A 116 -30.43 -2.52 2.04
CA ARG A 116 -30.87 -2.28 3.42
C ARG A 116 -32.27 -2.83 3.67
N ASN A 117 -33.17 -2.68 2.71
CA ASN A 117 -34.56 -3.16 2.79
C ASN A 117 -34.72 -4.66 2.56
N LYS A 118 -33.65 -5.44 2.32
CA LYS A 118 -33.73 -6.90 2.19
C LYS A 118 -33.75 -7.60 3.55
N ALA A 119 -34.25 -8.82 3.53
CA ALA A 119 -34.16 -9.74 4.66
C ALA A 119 -32.71 -9.94 5.11
N TYR A 120 -32.54 -10.25 6.40
CA TYR A 120 -31.24 -10.46 7.03
C TYR A 120 -30.32 -11.41 6.26
N THR A 121 -30.85 -12.56 5.82
CA THR A 121 -30.08 -13.58 5.08
C THR A 121 -29.47 -13.02 3.80
N VAL A 122 -30.25 -12.26 3.02
CA VAL A 122 -29.79 -11.63 1.77
C VAL A 122 -28.72 -10.57 2.05
N ARG A 123 -28.92 -9.73 3.08
CA ARG A 123 -27.91 -8.72 3.50
C ARG A 123 -26.61 -9.39 3.91
N LYS A 124 -26.71 -10.44 4.73
CA LYS A 124 -25.58 -11.24 5.22
C LYS A 124 -24.79 -11.87 4.07
N GLU A 125 -25.45 -12.60 3.19
CA GLU A 125 -24.81 -13.28 2.05
C GLU A 125 -24.14 -12.28 1.12
N THR A 126 -24.81 -11.15 0.83
CA THR A 126 -24.25 -10.08 -0.02
C THR A 126 -22.99 -9.50 0.60
N TYR A 127 -23.01 -9.17 1.90
CA TYR A 127 -21.83 -8.65 2.60
C TYR A 127 -20.67 -9.65 2.62
N VAL A 128 -20.93 -10.90 2.99
CA VAL A 128 -19.90 -11.93 3.09
C VAL A 128 -19.25 -12.16 1.71
N ARG A 129 -20.07 -12.27 0.66
CA ARG A 129 -19.59 -12.52 -0.71
C ARG A 129 -18.83 -11.33 -1.29
N ASP A 130 -19.46 -10.15 -1.29
CA ASP A 130 -19.01 -9.01 -2.10
C ASP A 130 -18.04 -8.10 -1.34
N ARG A 131 -18.07 -8.11 0.00
CA ARG A 131 -17.15 -7.31 0.83
C ARG A 131 -16.09 -8.18 1.48
N LEU A 132 -16.50 -9.14 2.31
CA LEU A 132 -15.55 -9.88 3.16
C LEU A 132 -14.63 -10.80 2.34
N ILE A 133 -15.20 -11.70 1.53
CA ILE A 133 -14.42 -12.65 0.72
C ILE A 133 -13.54 -11.91 -0.29
N GLU A 134 -14.04 -10.84 -0.89
CA GLU A 134 -13.24 -10.03 -1.81
C GLU A 134 -12.04 -9.37 -1.12
N GLN A 135 -12.25 -8.78 0.06
CA GLN A 135 -11.15 -8.23 0.87
C GLN A 135 -10.13 -9.30 1.25
N ARG A 136 -10.58 -10.45 1.75
CA ARG A 136 -9.70 -11.58 2.08
C ARG A 136 -8.84 -12.01 0.88
N ARG A 137 -9.46 -12.17 -0.30
CA ARG A 137 -8.74 -12.50 -1.54
C ARG A 137 -7.76 -11.41 -1.95
N TRP A 138 -8.11 -10.14 -1.76
CA TRP A 138 -7.21 -9.01 -2.04
C TRP A 138 -5.97 -9.06 -1.15
N TYR A 139 -6.14 -9.24 0.17
CA TYR A 139 -5.04 -9.35 1.13
C TYR A 139 -4.13 -10.55 0.80
N ARG A 140 -4.71 -11.71 0.49
CA ARG A 140 -3.97 -12.90 0.05
C ARG A 140 -3.13 -12.63 -1.19
N ARG A 141 -3.71 -12.04 -2.23
CA ARG A 141 -2.99 -11.67 -3.47
C ARG A 141 -1.87 -10.67 -3.18
N ARG A 142 -2.12 -9.70 -2.30
CA ARG A 142 -1.14 -8.68 -1.92
C ARG A 142 0.05 -9.29 -1.17
N GLN A 143 -0.20 -10.20 -0.24
CA GLN A 143 0.83 -10.98 0.43
C GLN A 143 1.67 -11.79 -0.57
N GLN A 144 1.03 -12.52 -1.50
CA GLN A 144 1.73 -13.32 -2.50
C GLN A 144 2.60 -12.46 -3.42
N ALA A 145 2.09 -11.31 -3.87
CA ALA A 145 2.86 -10.36 -4.66
C ALA A 145 4.09 -9.83 -3.88
N SER A 146 3.93 -9.55 -2.58
CA SER A 146 5.05 -9.14 -1.73
C SER A 146 6.08 -10.25 -1.54
N ARG A 147 5.66 -11.51 -1.38
CA ARG A 147 6.57 -12.68 -1.30
C ARG A 147 7.38 -12.86 -2.59
N ARG A 148 6.73 -12.79 -3.75
CA ARG A 148 7.41 -12.85 -5.06
C ARG A 148 8.40 -11.71 -5.23
N GLY A 149 8.02 -10.50 -4.82
CA GLY A 149 8.91 -9.34 -4.83
C GLY A 149 10.15 -9.55 -3.95
N ALA A 150 9.97 -10.05 -2.71
CA ALA A 150 11.09 -10.35 -1.82
C ALA A 150 12.07 -11.36 -2.44
N LEU A 151 11.56 -12.47 -2.98
CA LEU A 151 12.39 -13.49 -3.62
C LEU A 151 13.11 -12.95 -4.86
N MET A 152 12.43 -12.16 -5.68
CA MET A 152 13.00 -11.56 -6.89
C MET A 152 14.15 -10.61 -6.54
N TRP A 153 13.97 -9.72 -5.55
CA TRP A 153 15.01 -8.77 -5.17
C TRP A 153 16.18 -9.42 -4.42
N SER A 154 15.91 -10.38 -3.52
CA SER A 154 16.97 -11.17 -2.90
C SER A 154 17.78 -11.95 -3.95
N GLY A 155 17.11 -12.55 -4.93
CA GLY A 155 17.77 -13.22 -6.06
C GLY A 155 18.60 -12.26 -6.92
N ALA A 156 18.09 -11.06 -7.21
CA ALA A 156 18.82 -10.03 -7.96
C ALA A 156 20.09 -9.58 -7.23
N ILE A 157 20.03 -9.39 -5.90
CA ILE A 157 21.20 -9.05 -5.09
C ILE A 157 22.25 -10.15 -5.20
N VAL A 158 21.89 -11.42 -5.00
CA VAL A 158 22.81 -12.56 -5.11
C VAL A 158 23.40 -12.67 -6.52
N ALA A 159 22.57 -12.51 -7.56
CA ALA A 159 23.00 -12.58 -8.96
C ALA A 159 23.98 -11.46 -9.35
N LEU A 160 23.94 -10.30 -8.67
CA LEU A 160 24.89 -9.21 -8.88
C LEU A 160 26.14 -9.34 -8.01
N THR A 161 26.01 -9.82 -6.76
CA THR A 161 27.13 -9.93 -5.83
C THR A 161 28.04 -11.11 -6.12
N LEU A 162 27.51 -12.25 -6.57
CA LEU A 162 28.34 -13.43 -6.88
C LEU A 162 29.36 -13.17 -8.02
N PRO A 163 28.97 -12.59 -9.18
CA PRO A 163 29.93 -12.25 -10.22
C PRO A 163 30.90 -11.14 -9.78
N ALA A 164 30.43 -10.15 -9.00
CA ALA A 164 31.30 -9.11 -8.45
C ALA A 164 32.38 -9.73 -7.56
N LEU A 165 32.00 -10.64 -6.67
CA LEU A 165 32.92 -11.38 -5.79
C LEU A 165 33.90 -12.22 -6.59
N ALA A 166 33.44 -12.99 -7.59
CA ALA A 166 34.31 -13.81 -8.43
C ALA A 166 35.34 -12.95 -9.18
N LEU A 167 34.92 -11.82 -9.76
CA LEU A 167 35.82 -10.88 -10.43
C LEU A 167 36.83 -10.24 -9.45
N SER A 168 36.40 -9.89 -8.24
CA SER A 168 37.30 -9.39 -7.20
C SER A 168 38.35 -10.42 -6.81
N VAL A 169 37.98 -11.70 -6.67
CA VAL A 169 38.92 -12.77 -6.35
C VAL A 169 39.93 -12.97 -7.48
N LEU A 170 39.48 -13.01 -8.75
CA LEU A 170 40.39 -13.14 -9.90
C LEU A 170 41.39 -11.98 -9.98
N GLN A 171 40.93 -10.75 -9.72
CA GLN A 171 41.79 -9.56 -9.69
C GLN A 171 42.87 -9.65 -8.59
N THR A 172 42.55 -10.22 -7.42
CA THR A 172 43.54 -10.44 -6.34
C THR A 172 44.70 -11.32 -6.79
N PHE A 173 44.46 -12.28 -7.68
CA PHE A 173 45.49 -13.15 -8.25
C PHE A 173 46.12 -12.58 -9.54
N GLY A 174 45.85 -11.32 -9.88
CA GLY A 174 46.39 -10.65 -11.07
C GLY A 174 45.72 -11.08 -12.38
N VAL A 175 44.58 -11.78 -12.32
CA VAL A 175 43.84 -12.25 -13.49
C VAL A 175 42.71 -11.27 -13.83
N GLY A 176 42.84 -10.59 -14.97
CA GLY A 176 41.85 -9.61 -15.45
C GLY A 176 42.04 -8.19 -14.89
N ARG A 177 41.74 -7.17 -15.71
CA ARG A 177 41.89 -5.73 -15.37
C ARG A 177 40.57 -4.96 -15.30
N SER A 178 39.44 -5.65 -15.19
CA SER A 178 38.09 -5.07 -15.33
C SER A 178 37.55 -4.42 -14.05
N PHE A 179 38.31 -3.51 -13.43
CA PHE A 179 37.92 -2.78 -12.21
C PHE A 179 36.55 -2.08 -12.35
N GLY A 180 36.24 -1.56 -13.55
CA GLY A 180 34.95 -0.91 -13.82
C GLY A 180 33.74 -1.83 -13.72
N LEU A 181 33.87 -3.11 -14.11
CA LEU A 181 32.76 -4.07 -14.06
C LEU A 181 32.46 -4.51 -12.63
N THR A 182 33.48 -4.78 -11.82
CA THR A 182 33.30 -5.10 -10.40
C THR A 182 32.61 -3.94 -9.67
N GLY A 183 33.09 -2.71 -9.86
CA GLY A 183 32.48 -1.52 -9.26
C GLY A 183 31.03 -1.31 -9.69
N ALA A 184 30.72 -1.47 -10.98
CA ALA A 184 29.37 -1.35 -11.50
C ALA A 184 28.41 -2.41 -10.91
N LEU A 185 28.84 -3.67 -10.83
CA LEU A 185 28.04 -4.76 -10.24
C LEU A 185 27.80 -4.54 -8.74
N SER A 186 28.82 -4.10 -7.99
CA SER A 186 28.67 -3.77 -6.58
C SER A 186 27.73 -2.58 -6.35
N ALA A 187 27.83 -1.52 -7.16
CA ALA A 187 26.92 -0.38 -7.08
C ALA A 187 25.48 -0.77 -7.43
N ALA A 188 25.28 -1.61 -8.45
CA ALA A 188 23.96 -2.15 -8.80
C ALA A 188 23.38 -3.01 -7.67
N ALA A 189 24.20 -3.89 -7.06
CA ALA A 189 23.77 -4.70 -5.92
C ALA A 189 23.35 -3.83 -4.72
N ALA A 190 24.12 -2.77 -4.41
CA ALA A 190 23.79 -1.82 -3.36
C ALA A 190 22.48 -1.07 -3.65
N ALA A 191 22.24 -0.67 -4.90
CA ALA A 191 20.98 -0.05 -5.31
C ALA A 191 19.80 -1.02 -5.19
N CYS A 192 19.95 -2.29 -5.59
CA CYS A 192 18.93 -3.33 -5.39
C CYS A 192 18.64 -3.57 -3.91
N LEU A 193 19.66 -3.59 -3.06
CA LEU A 193 19.51 -3.72 -1.61
C LEU A 193 18.75 -2.53 -1.02
N ALA A 194 19.15 -1.29 -1.36
CA ALA A 194 18.46 -0.09 -0.92
C ALA A 194 16.99 -0.07 -1.36
N TRP A 195 16.71 -0.51 -2.59
CA TRP A 195 15.34 -0.64 -3.09
C TRP A 195 14.55 -1.73 -2.35
N ASN A 196 15.15 -2.87 -2.05
CA ASN A 196 14.53 -3.95 -1.28
C ASN A 196 14.15 -3.47 0.14
N GLU A 197 15.06 -2.78 0.82
CA GLU A 197 14.81 -2.19 2.14
C GLU A 197 13.69 -1.13 2.08
N MET A 198 13.70 -0.26 1.07
CA MET A 198 12.64 0.73 0.88
C MET A 198 11.26 0.09 0.67
N ARG A 199 11.19 -1.07 0.00
CA ARG A 199 9.92 -1.76 -0.29
C ARG A 199 9.35 -2.52 0.92
N ARG A 200 10.15 -2.78 1.96
CA ARG A 200 9.71 -3.37 3.23
C ARG A 200 8.80 -4.59 3.05
N HIS A 201 9.21 -5.54 2.19
CA HIS A 201 8.39 -6.70 1.82
C HIS A 201 8.01 -7.57 3.03
N HIS A 202 8.93 -7.83 3.96
CA HIS A 202 8.68 -8.65 5.15
C HIS A 202 7.58 -8.09 6.07
N PRO A 203 7.65 -6.81 6.50
CA PRO A 203 6.55 -6.19 7.24
C PRO A 203 5.18 -6.30 6.56
N LEU A 204 5.13 -6.07 5.25
CA LEU A 204 3.89 -6.15 4.48
C LEU A 204 3.34 -7.58 4.39
N ILE A 205 4.21 -8.59 4.26
CA ILE A 205 3.79 -9.99 4.23
C ILE A 205 3.14 -10.37 5.57
N SER A 206 3.78 -10.01 6.69
CA SER A 206 3.28 -10.31 8.04
C SER A 206 1.92 -9.64 8.29
N ALA A 207 1.83 -8.33 8.07
CA ALA A 207 0.60 -7.58 8.30
C ALA A 207 -0.57 -8.08 7.42
N HIS A 208 -0.33 -8.34 6.14
CA HIS A 208 -1.37 -8.84 5.25
C HIS A 208 -1.78 -10.29 5.57
N SER A 209 -0.85 -11.14 6.01
CA SER A 209 -1.20 -12.51 6.44
C SER A 209 -2.08 -12.53 7.68
N LEU A 210 -1.82 -11.63 8.63
CA LEU A 210 -2.63 -11.54 9.83
C LEU A 210 -4.05 -11.05 9.51
N VAL A 211 -4.16 -10.00 8.70
CA VAL A 211 -5.47 -9.50 8.25
C VAL A 211 -6.23 -10.58 7.46
N GLU A 212 -5.55 -11.34 6.60
CA GLU A 212 -6.18 -12.47 5.90
C GLU A 212 -6.75 -13.51 6.87
N GLN A 213 -5.97 -13.89 7.90
CA GLN A 213 -6.38 -14.86 8.91
C GLN A 213 -7.52 -14.35 9.79
N ASP A 214 -7.47 -13.08 10.21
CA ASP A 214 -8.53 -12.44 10.99
C ASP A 214 -9.84 -12.39 10.18
N LEU A 215 -9.77 -12.03 8.89
CA LEU A 215 -10.93 -12.05 8.00
C LEU A 215 -11.46 -13.46 7.74
N GLU A 216 -10.59 -14.46 7.62
CA GLU A 216 -11.01 -15.86 7.52
C GLU A 216 -11.76 -16.33 8.77
N SER A 217 -11.28 -15.95 9.96
CA SER A 217 -11.97 -16.25 11.23
C SER A 217 -13.36 -15.56 11.29
N MET A 218 -13.45 -14.30 10.85
CA MET A 218 -14.73 -13.59 10.78
C MET A 218 -15.68 -14.20 9.76
N GLN A 219 -15.18 -14.66 8.62
CA GLN A 219 -16.00 -15.37 7.64
C GLN A 219 -16.63 -16.62 8.27
N ALA A 220 -15.82 -17.46 8.91
CA ALA A 220 -16.28 -18.70 9.52
C ALA A 220 -17.35 -18.43 10.61
N ALA A 221 -17.13 -17.41 11.44
CA ALA A 221 -18.09 -16.99 12.47
C ALA A 221 -19.38 -16.43 11.86
N MET A 222 -19.27 -15.63 10.78
CA MET A 222 -20.42 -15.06 10.08
C MET A 222 -21.25 -16.14 9.43
N GLU A 223 -20.65 -17.15 8.81
CA GLU A 223 -21.37 -18.22 8.12
C GLU A 223 -22.08 -19.17 9.10
N THR A 224 -21.46 -19.51 10.24
CA THR A 224 -21.93 -20.61 11.10
C THR A 224 -22.66 -20.17 12.37
N THR A 225 -22.16 -19.17 13.10
CA THR A 225 -22.55 -18.93 14.51
C THR A 225 -23.32 -17.62 14.71
N LEU A 226 -23.23 -16.69 13.76
CA LEU A 226 -23.77 -15.35 13.94
C LEU A 226 -25.27 -15.26 13.66
N THR A 227 -26.00 -14.83 14.69
CA THR A 227 -27.42 -14.44 14.64
C THR A 227 -27.57 -12.95 14.30
N GLU A 228 -28.77 -12.53 13.88
CA GLU A 228 -29.06 -11.13 13.53
C GLU A 228 -28.77 -10.15 14.68
N ARG A 229 -28.93 -10.58 15.94
CA ARG A 229 -28.63 -9.75 17.11
C ARG A 229 -27.16 -9.30 17.19
N HIS A 230 -26.24 -10.17 16.80
CA HIS A 230 -24.80 -9.92 16.89
C HIS A 230 -24.21 -9.36 15.59
N TRP A 231 -25.02 -9.33 14.52
CA TRP A 231 -24.61 -8.89 13.20
C TRP A 231 -24.02 -7.48 13.17
N PRO A 232 -24.63 -6.45 13.82
CA PRO A 232 -24.10 -5.10 13.75
C PRO A 232 -22.66 -4.97 14.24
N ALA A 233 -22.34 -5.65 15.34
CA ALA A 233 -21.00 -5.66 15.93
C ALA A 233 -20.01 -6.45 15.07
N ALA A 234 -20.43 -7.60 14.51
CA ALA A 234 -19.56 -8.41 13.65
C ALA A 234 -19.15 -7.65 12.37
N VAL A 235 -20.08 -6.92 11.75
CA VAL A 235 -19.77 -6.06 10.59
C VAL A 235 -18.82 -4.94 10.99
N PHE A 236 -19.04 -4.31 12.15
CA PHE A 236 -18.17 -3.26 12.66
C PHE A 236 -16.72 -3.75 12.86
N GLU A 237 -16.53 -4.91 13.50
CA GLU A 237 -15.21 -5.49 13.72
C GLU A 237 -14.53 -5.89 12.42
N THR A 238 -15.29 -6.47 11.48
CA THR A 238 -14.76 -6.82 10.15
C THR A 238 -14.27 -5.57 9.42
N GLU A 239 -15.06 -4.50 9.41
CA GLU A 239 -14.68 -3.24 8.76
C GLU A 239 -13.50 -2.55 9.47
N ARG A 240 -13.39 -2.69 10.80
CA ARG A 240 -12.22 -2.23 11.56
C ARG A 240 -10.95 -2.96 11.14
N ILE A 241 -11.03 -4.27 10.92
CA ILE A 241 -9.89 -5.09 10.42
C ILE A 241 -9.47 -4.67 9.01
N VAL A 242 -10.43 -4.35 8.13
CA VAL A 242 -10.17 -3.91 6.75
C VAL A 242 -9.58 -2.49 6.68
N SER A 243 -9.70 -1.69 7.75
CA SER A 243 -9.23 -0.31 7.76
C SER A 243 -7.73 -0.18 7.42
N PRO A 244 -7.33 0.78 6.57
CA PRO A 244 -5.93 1.08 6.31
C PRO A 244 -5.13 1.35 7.59
N GLU A 245 -5.74 2.01 8.58
CA GLU A 245 -5.11 2.35 9.85
C GLU A 245 -4.71 1.09 10.65
N HIS A 246 -5.56 0.05 10.60
CA HIS A 246 -5.27 -1.21 11.27
C HIS A 246 -4.08 -1.91 10.62
N THR A 247 -4.06 -1.97 9.30
CA THR A 247 -2.92 -2.54 8.55
C THR A 247 -1.63 -1.75 8.83
N ASP A 248 -1.71 -0.41 8.82
CA ASP A 248 -0.58 0.47 9.10
C ASP A 248 -0.04 0.32 10.53
N TRP A 249 -0.93 0.16 11.51
CA TRP A 249 -0.55 -0.12 12.89
C TRP A 249 0.23 -1.44 13.00
N LEU A 250 -0.24 -2.50 12.32
CA LEU A 250 0.43 -3.80 12.28
C LEU A 250 1.83 -3.71 11.66
N VAL A 251 1.97 -2.99 10.54
CA VAL A 251 3.26 -2.78 9.86
C VAL A 251 4.27 -2.01 10.75
N ARG A 252 3.79 -1.18 11.68
CA ARG A 252 4.63 -0.39 12.59
C ARG A 252 5.03 -1.11 13.87
N HIS A 253 4.16 -1.97 14.43
CA HIS A 253 4.34 -2.48 15.80
C HIS A 253 4.56 -3.99 15.92
N ARG A 254 4.35 -4.77 14.87
CA ARG A 254 4.53 -6.24 14.90
C ARG A 254 5.68 -6.74 14.03
N VAL A 255 6.58 -5.85 13.65
CA VAL A 255 7.79 -6.13 12.85
C VAL A 255 8.93 -5.35 13.45
#